data_AF-A0A7W1F5Y6-F1
#
_entry.id   AF-A0A7W1F5Y6-F1
#
_cell.length_a   1.000
_cell.length_b   1.000
_cell.length_c   1.000
_cell.angle_alpha   90.00
_cell.angle_beta   90.00
_cell.angle_gamma   90.00
#
_symmetry.space_group_name_H-M   'P 1'
#
loop_
_entity.id
_entity.type
_entity.pdbx_description
1 polymer ?
#
loop_
_entity_poly.entity_id
_entity_poly.type
_entity_poly.pdbx_seq_one_letter_code
_entity_poly.pdbx_strand_id
1 'polypeptide(L)'
;MIRETHVHIAFLLLWIALALTAAMHTALLGNEQAALAKQRGADRTKRMELVYQTDRLRAQLDWRASPPVLAEQVRRLGLAIQPPTRLAALDRQGMP
;
A
#
# COMPACT_ATOMS: atom_id res chain seq x y z
N MET A 1 -50.12 -35.70 -29.83
CA MET A 1 -49.69 -36.23 -28.51
C MET A 1 -48.20 -36.47 -28.38
N ILE A 2 -47.61 -37.61 -28.79
CA ILE A 2 -46.16 -37.89 -28.52
C ILE A 2 -45.22 -36.80 -29.09
N ARG A 3 -45.50 -36.31 -30.31
CA ARG A 3 -44.70 -35.26 -30.95
C ARG A 3 -44.74 -33.92 -30.22
N GLU A 4 -45.87 -33.55 -29.61
CA GLU A 4 -46.01 -32.30 -28.86
C GLU A 4 -45.26 -32.38 -27.53
N THR A 5 -45.26 -33.55 -26.88
CA THR A 5 -44.52 -33.77 -25.62
C THR A 5 -43.02 -33.59 -25.83
N HIS A 6 -42.46 -34.10 -26.93
CA HIS A 6 -41.05 -33.92 -27.26
C HIS A 6 -40.66 -32.45 -27.49
N VAL A 7 -41.54 -31.65 -28.10
CA VAL A 7 -41.30 -30.22 -28.31
C VAL A 7 -41.26 -29.46 -26.98
N HIS A 8 -42.19 -29.76 -26.06
CA HIS A 8 -42.20 -29.15 -24.73
C HIS A 8 -40.97 -29.53 -23.91
N ILE A 9 -40.54 -30.79 -23.97
CA ILE A 9 -39.32 -31.25 -23.27
C ILE A 9 -38.08 -30.57 -23.85
N ALA A 10 -37.95 -30.50 -25.18
CA ALA A 10 -36.82 -29.84 -25.84
C ALA A 10 -36.75 -28.34 -25.49
N PHE A 11 -37.90 -27.66 -25.48
CA PHE A 11 -37.99 -26.26 -25.09
C PHE A 11 -37.59 -26.03 -23.64
N LEU A 12 -38.03 -26.92 -22.74
CA LEU A 12 -37.73 -26.83 -21.32
C LEU A 12 -36.23 -27.08 -21.04
N LEU A 13 -35.63 -28.05 -21.72
CA LEU A 13 -34.18 -28.29 -21.66
C LEU A 13 -33.38 -27.10 -22.18
N LEU A 14 -33.81 -26.47 -23.27
CA LEU A 14 -33.17 -25.27 -23.81
C LEU A 14 -33.20 -24.13 -22.79
N TRP A 15 -34.34 -23.91 -22.12
CA TRP A 15 -34.47 -22.89 -21.08
C TRP A 15 -33.60 -23.17 -19.86
N ILE A 16 -33.53 -24.42 -19.41
CA ILE A 16 -32.64 -24.82 -18.32
C ILE A 16 -31.18 -24.54 -18.70
N ALA A 17 -30.76 -24.90 -19.91
CA ALA A 17 -29.40 -24.65 -20.38
C ALA A 17 -29.06 -23.15 -20.43
N LEU A 18 -29.99 -22.33 -20.90
CA LEU A 18 -29.83 -20.87 -20.92
C LEU A 18 -29.68 -20.30 -19.50
N ALA A 19 -30.57 -20.71 -18.59
CA ALA A 19 -30.56 -20.28 -17.19
C ALA A 19 -29.28 -20.71 -16.47
N LEU A 20 -28.82 -21.94 -16.71
CA LEU A 20 -27.58 -22.46 -16.12
C LEU A 20 -26.36 -21.68 -16.61
N THR A 21 -26.31 -21.37 -17.90
CA THR A 21 -25.22 -20.59 -18.49
C THR A 21 -25.18 -19.19 -17.90
N ALA A 22 -26.34 -18.53 -17.78
CA ALA A 22 -26.44 -17.22 -17.14
C ALA A 22 -26.02 -17.27 -15.66
N ALA A 23 -26.44 -18.30 -14.91
CA ALA A 23 -26.06 -18.50 -13.51
C ALA A 23 -24.55 -18.75 -13.33
N MET A 24 -23.92 -19.50 -14.26
CA MET A 24 -22.47 -19.71 -14.24
C MET A 24 -21.71 -18.40 -14.47
N HIS A 25 -22.11 -17.60 -15.47
CA HIS A 25 -21.48 -16.32 -15.73
C HIS A 25 -21.64 -15.34 -14.57
N THR A 26 -22.82 -15.26 -13.96
CA THR A 26 -23.04 -14.36 -12.81
C THR A 26 -22.23 -14.82 -11.59
N ALA A 27 -22.12 -16.12 -11.35
CA ALA A 27 -21.27 -16.67 -10.29
C ALA A 27 -19.78 -16.38 -10.53
N LEU A 28 -19.31 -16.53 -11.78
CA LEU A 28 -17.93 -16.21 -12.16
C LEU A 28 -17.62 -14.72 -11.93
N LEU A 29 -18.49 -13.83 -12.40
CA LEU A 29 -18.36 -12.38 -12.19
C LEU A 29 -18.34 -12.02 -10.70
N GLY A 30 -19.20 -12.66 -9.89
CA GLY A 30 -19.23 -12.47 -8.44
C GLY A 30 -17.92 -12.90 -7.78
N ASN A 31 -17.36 -14.04 -8.19
CA ASN A 31 -16.10 -14.57 -7.67
C ASN A 31 -14.91 -13.66 -8.02
N GLU A 32 -14.86 -13.15 -9.25
CA GLU A 32 -13.83 -12.19 -9.68
C GLU A 32 -13.90 -10.90 -8.87
N GLN A 33 -15.10 -10.35 -8.66
CA GLN A 33 -15.28 -9.16 -7.84
C GLN A 33 -14.86 -9.38 -6.39
N ALA A 34 -15.18 -10.54 -5.81
CA ALA A 34 -14.76 -10.89 -4.45
C ALA A 34 -13.23 -11.04 -4.34
N ALA A 35 -12.58 -11.64 -5.34
CA ALA A 35 -11.12 -11.75 -5.38
C ALA A 35 -10.45 -10.37 -5.50
N LEU A 36 -10.96 -9.50 -6.39
CA LEU A 36 -10.48 -8.13 -6.55
C LEU A 36 -10.72 -7.27 -5.30
N ALA A 37 -11.84 -7.45 -4.60
CA ALA A 37 -12.09 -6.77 -3.33
C ALA A 37 -11.09 -7.19 -2.25
N LYS A 38 -10.78 -8.50 -2.15
CA LYS A 38 -9.75 -9.02 -1.24
C LYS A 38 -8.36 -8.44 -1.57
N GLN A 39 -7.98 -8.38 -2.85
CA GLN A 39 -6.71 -7.80 -3.26
C GLN A 39 -6.63 -6.30 -2.92
N ARG A 40 -7.68 -5.53 -3.23
CA ARG A 40 -7.75 -4.09 -2.88
C ARG A 40 -7.61 -3.86 -1.37
N GLY A 41 -8.23 -4.70 -0.55
CA GLY A 41 -8.07 -4.66 0.91
C GLY A 41 -6.63 -4.88 1.35
N ALA A 42 -6.01 -5.95 0.85
CA ALA A 42 -4.62 -6.28 1.16
C ALA A 42 -3.63 -5.18 0.72
N ASP A 43 -3.83 -4.61 -0.47
CA ASP A 43 -2.98 -3.52 -0.98
C ASP A 43 -3.14 -2.24 -0.16
N ARG A 44 -4.36 -1.91 0.27
CA ARG A 44 -4.60 -0.78 1.16
C ARG A 44 -3.87 -0.96 2.49
N THR A 45 -3.94 -2.15 3.09
CA THR A 45 -3.24 -2.46 4.34
C THR A 45 -1.72 -2.35 4.16
N LYS A 46 -1.16 -2.90 3.07
CA LYS A 46 0.27 -2.77 2.77
C LYS A 46 0.70 -1.31 2.62
N ARG A 47 -0.08 -0.49 1.91
CA ARG A 47 0.22 0.95 1.75
C ARG A 47 0.18 1.69 3.09
N MET A 48 -0.81 1.41 3.93
CA MET A 48 -0.89 2.01 5.26
C MET A 48 0.30 1.61 6.14
N GLU A 49 0.67 0.34 6.13
CA GLU A 49 1.81 -0.16 6.89
C GLU A 49 3.12 0.51 6.45
N LEU A 50 3.33 0.64 5.14
CA LEU A 50 4.51 1.34 4.60
C LEU A 50 4.55 2.81 5.01
N VAL A 51 3.42 3.52 4.98
CA VAL A 51 3.34 4.91 5.45
C VAL A 51 3.66 5.00 6.94
N TYR A 52 3.06 4.13 7.76
CA TYR A 52 3.33 4.09 9.19
C TYR A 52 4.80 3.84 9.51
N GLN A 53 5.43 2.88 8.83
CA GLN A 53 6.85 2.58 9.00
C GLN A 53 7.73 3.77 8.57
N THR A 54 7.39 4.43 7.47
CA THR A 54 8.11 5.62 6.98
C THR A 54 8.03 6.76 7.99
N ASP A 55 6.85 7.05 8.52
CA ASP A 55 6.66 8.11 9.52
C ASP A 55 7.40 7.78 10.82
N ARG A 56 7.36 6.52 11.25
CA ARG A 56 8.10 6.06 12.42
C ARG A 56 9.61 6.20 12.24
N LEU A 57 10.15 5.88 11.07
CA LEU A 57 11.57 6.04 10.76
C LEU A 57 11.97 7.51 10.71
N ARG A 58 11.15 8.37 10.10
CA ARG A 58 11.35 9.83 10.10
C ARG A 58 11.37 10.38 11.52
N ALA A 59 10.39 10.05 12.35
CA ALA A 59 10.34 10.49 13.73
C ALA A 59 11.60 10.06 14.54
N GLN A 60 12.13 8.86 14.29
CA GLN A 60 13.38 8.42 14.92
C GLN A 60 14.59 9.22 14.43
N LEU A 61 14.66 9.50 13.12
CA LEU A 61 15.71 10.34 12.55
C LEU A 61 15.64 11.76 13.10
N ASP A 62 14.45 12.37 13.13
CA ASP A 62 14.23 13.71 13.65
C ASP A 62 14.61 13.81 15.12
N TRP A 63 14.25 12.79 15.92
CA TRP A 63 14.67 12.73 17.32
C TRP A 63 16.19 12.63 17.48
N ARG A 64 16.87 11.82 16.67
CA ARG A 64 18.34 11.70 16.69
C ARG A 64 19.04 12.96 16.20
N ALA A 65 18.47 13.62 15.20
CA ALA A 65 18.96 14.87 14.62
C ALA A 65 18.62 16.09 15.49
N SER A 66 17.77 15.92 16.51
CA SER A 66 17.41 17.01 17.41
C SER A 66 18.67 17.63 18.04
N PRO A 67 18.79 18.97 18.10
CA PRO A 67 20.01 19.64 18.55
C PRO A 67 20.61 19.12 19.87
N PRO A 68 19.84 18.83 20.94
CA PRO A 68 20.42 18.33 22.19
C PRO A 68 20.96 16.90 22.05
N VAL A 69 20.27 16.02 21.32
CA VAL A 69 20.69 14.62 21.13
C VAL A 69 21.89 14.54 20.19
N LEU A 70 21.88 15.34 19.13
CA LEU A 70 22.98 15.44 18.18
C LEU A 70 24.24 15.98 18.87
N ALA A 71 24.12 17.05 19.68
CA ALA A 71 25.27 17.61 20.40
C ALA A 71 25.90 16.60 21.37
N GLU A 72 25.07 15.82 22.07
CA GLU A 72 25.51 14.73 22.94
C GLU A 72 26.23 13.61 22.16
N GLN A 73 25.66 13.19 21.02
CA GLN A 73 26.27 12.14 20.18
C GLN A 73 27.59 12.60 19.57
N VAL A 74 27.66 13.83 19.08
CA VAL A 74 28.88 14.40 18.50
C VAL A 74 29.96 14.59 19.57
N ARG A 75 29.59 14.99 20.79
CA ARG A 75 30.51 15.03 21.95
C ARG A 75 31.08 13.64 22.27
N ARG A 76 30.25 12.58 22.25
CA ARG A 76 30.69 11.19 22.48
C ARG A 76 31.61 10.67 21.38
N LEU A 77 31.41 11.11 20.14
CA LEU A 77 32.25 10.76 18.99
C LEU A 77 33.56 11.54 18.95
N GLY A 78 33.82 12.45 19.91
CA GLY A 78 35.03 13.26 19.96
C GLY A 78 35.14 14.30 18.84
N LEU A 79 34.06 14.52 18.09
CA LEU A 79 34.02 15.55 17.06
C LEU A 79 33.80 16.91 17.70
N ALA A 80 34.73 17.84 17.45
CA ALA A 80 34.59 19.21 17.92
C ALA A 80 33.45 19.91 17.16
N ILE A 81 32.30 20.08 17.80
CA ILE A 81 31.23 20.94 17.28
C ILE A 81 31.76 22.37 17.38
N GLN A 82 32.30 22.88 16.28
CA GLN A 82 32.60 24.30 16.22
C GLN A 82 31.29 25.09 16.33
N PRO A 83 31.19 26.06 17.24
CA PRO A 83 30.00 26.90 17.31
C PRO A 83 29.80 27.59 15.94
N PRO A 84 28.54 27.80 15.50
CA PRO A 84 28.25 28.37 14.18
C PRO A 84 28.89 29.76 13.96
N THR A 85 29.21 30.48 15.04
CA THR A 85 29.97 31.74 15.02
C THR A 85 31.41 31.59 14.53
N ARG A 86 32.06 30.43 14.72
CA ARG A 86 33.42 30.19 14.21
C ARG A 86 33.45 29.97 12.70
N LEU A 87 32.48 29.24 12.16
CA LEU A 87 32.35 29.01 10.71
C LEU A 87 32.03 30.32 9.97
N ALA A 88 31.13 31.14 10.52
CA ALA A 88 30.83 32.46 9.97
C ALA A 88 32.01 33.46 10.08
N ALA A 89 32.92 33.27 11.04
CA ALA A 89 34.14 34.07 11.16
C ALA A 89 35.23 33.63 10.17
N LEU A 90 35.33 32.32 9.87
CA LEU A 90 36.25 31.77 8.88
C LEU A 90 35.86 32.15 7.44
N ASP A 91 34.56 32.11 7.12
CA ASP A 91 34.03 32.49 5.81
C ASP A 91 34.22 34.01 5.52
N ARG A 92 34.17 34.86 6.56
CA ARG A 92 34.52 36.29 6.45
C ARG A 92 36.02 36.57 6.42
N GLN A 93 36.86 35.63 6.86
CA GLN A 93 38.32 35.80 6.88
C GLN A 93 39.00 35.33 5.59
N GLY A 94 38.27 34.77 4.63
CA GLY A 94 38.77 34.55 3.27
C GLY A 94 40.07 33.73 3.21
N MET A 95 40.16 32.64 3.97
CA MET A 95 41.22 31.65 3.74
C MET A 95 40.64 30.37 3.12
N PRO A 96 41.30 29.85 2.06
CA PRO A 96 40.89 28.63 1.36
C PRO A 96 41.01 27.36 2.20
#